data_AF-A0A1U9NP11-F1
#
_entry.id   AF-A0A1U9NP11-F1
#
_cell.length_a   1.000
_cell.length_b   1.000
_cell.length_c   1.000
_cell.angle_alpha   90.00
_cell.angle_beta   90.00
_cell.angle_gamma   90.00
#
_symmetry.space_group_name_H-M   'P 1'
#
loop_
_entity.id
_entity.type
_entity.pdbx_description
1 polymer ?
#
loop_
_entity_poly.entity_id
_entity_poly.type
_entity_poly.pdbx_seq_one_letter_code
_entity_poly.pdbx_strand_id
1 'polypeptide(L)'
;MKKSWCSFSIVCLALLIVFTSGVFGDAEKGEMAGYLGAPNENVDQSYGGGFSMYVAAWPLLKEYPGRRFQTGLFGTWMHPKHEKKPGEKFYTDIEGGLGWWRNTHFATETPKFIMGGVELNFTSWANGPGSGKGRSWEKPQGKYAVAQLSPWVLWPPDGLNVKQGTCGQLWGYGYLPLPLTEPKEKTAGKDVPTGNNCWTLFLNTGNFKGPVTFFTPYYWSRITTEKPELAGMFLDSKPSNPNRALQMETQYVPAAIGKDKNGDAYARVAPTSFPNNNSGESIIVHKVLSYSKNALWNSVEEWFKGGPVASGKIDTKAAGLHEFPGRGWATWRIYPPNTPRDEKVRLTWDSFATPFAPDPSSFGFKWNEEMVTKKETKNGKLITLPQYYKLGKDGKGNPVWRVVDPKKVPQETGLAGADFSRAESRPSQSMVTPEDPDSCWKRPGPAAGPFYAYPGDGSKVTYYWYRFADQPAILNADLTDVEREDLQKRVEKLHRNWTKDKQYLPEPDFGELADMDPALIMTPPIGMEAGYVPIATKQESIK
;
A
#
# COMPACT_ATOMS: atom_id res chain seq x y z
N MET A 1 -53.04 -4.23 73.86
CA MET A 1 -52.18 -3.06 73.59
C MET A 1 -52.05 -2.89 72.08
N LYS A 2 -52.44 -1.70 71.56
CA LYS A 2 -52.17 -1.17 70.19
C LYS A 2 -52.80 -1.97 69.02
N LYS A 3 -53.29 -1.38 67.92
CA LYS A 3 -53.74 -0.05 67.48
C LYS A 3 -54.46 -0.31 66.13
N SER A 4 -55.48 0.49 65.85
CA SER A 4 -56.38 0.45 64.68
C SER A 4 -55.74 0.97 63.37
N TRP A 5 -56.25 0.54 62.19
CA TRP A 5 -56.76 1.40 61.08
C TRP A 5 -57.09 0.55 59.82
N CYS A 6 -58.37 0.43 59.44
CA CYS A 6 -59.09 1.15 58.36
C CYS A 6 -58.59 0.90 56.92
N SER A 7 -59.36 0.10 56.18
CA SER A 7 -59.22 -0.15 54.74
C SER A 7 -60.00 0.87 53.92
N PHE A 8 -59.39 1.44 52.88
CA PHE A 8 -60.05 2.20 51.82
C PHE A 8 -59.83 1.50 50.48
N SER A 9 -60.92 1.19 49.78
CA SER A 9 -60.91 0.67 48.41
C SER A 9 -60.70 1.81 47.41
N ILE A 10 -59.75 1.66 46.49
CA ILE A 10 -59.62 2.50 45.30
C ILE A 10 -59.55 1.57 44.09
N VAL A 11 -60.54 1.71 43.20
CA VAL A 11 -60.58 1.11 41.87
C VAL A 11 -59.70 1.94 40.95
N CYS A 12 -58.60 1.38 40.45
CA CYS A 12 -57.77 1.98 39.40
C CYS A 12 -57.99 1.26 38.06
N LEU A 13 -58.53 2.01 37.09
CA LEU A 13 -58.56 1.68 35.67
C LEU A 13 -57.14 1.43 35.15
N ALA A 14 -56.87 0.26 34.59
CA ALA A 14 -55.62 -0.02 33.88
C ALA A 14 -55.75 0.39 32.40
N LEU A 15 -55.08 1.48 32.03
CA LEU A 15 -54.81 1.86 30.64
C LEU A 15 -53.72 0.93 30.08
N LEU A 16 -54.11 0.00 29.21
CA LEU A 16 -53.19 -0.81 28.40
C LEU A 16 -52.56 0.08 27.31
N ILE A 17 -51.37 0.61 27.57
CA ILE A 17 -50.50 1.17 26.54
C ILE A 17 -49.85 -0.01 25.83
N VAL A 18 -50.37 -0.38 24.66
CA VAL A 18 -49.71 -1.30 23.74
C VAL A 18 -48.52 -0.55 23.13
N PHE A 19 -47.32 -0.76 23.68
CA PHE A 19 -46.09 -0.47 22.95
C PHE A 19 -46.00 -1.45 21.79
N THR A 20 -46.42 -1.03 20.60
CA THR A 20 -45.99 -1.70 19.37
C THR A 20 -44.50 -1.42 19.23
N SER A 21 -43.67 -2.34 19.73
CA SER A 21 -42.27 -2.46 19.31
C SER A 21 -42.30 -2.77 17.83
N GLY A 22 -42.24 -1.72 16.99
CA GLY A 22 -42.00 -1.87 15.58
C GLY A 22 -40.73 -2.68 15.41
N VAL A 23 -40.83 -3.81 14.71
CA VAL A 23 -39.67 -4.58 14.27
C VAL A 23 -38.93 -3.66 13.30
N PHE A 24 -37.92 -2.93 13.79
CA PHE A 24 -36.98 -2.23 12.93
C PHE A 24 -36.26 -3.30 12.09
N GLY A 25 -36.23 -3.13 10.77
CA GLY A 25 -35.47 -4.03 9.92
C GLY A 25 -33.98 -3.87 10.23
N ASP A 26 -33.29 -4.97 10.54
CA ASP A 26 -31.83 -4.95 10.63
C ASP A 26 -31.26 -4.71 9.23
N ALA A 27 -30.47 -3.64 9.09
CA ALA A 27 -29.76 -3.38 7.84
C ALA A 27 -28.79 -4.53 7.53
N GLU A 28 -28.82 -5.01 6.30
CA GLU A 28 -27.91 -6.05 5.82
C GLU A 28 -26.49 -5.47 5.69
N LYS A 29 -25.48 -6.29 5.95
CA LYS A 29 -24.08 -5.92 5.69
C LYS A 29 -23.87 -5.74 4.18
N GLY A 30 -23.17 -4.68 3.80
CA GLY A 30 -22.71 -4.43 2.45
C GLY A 30 -21.24 -4.05 2.40
N GLU A 31 -20.74 -3.82 1.21
CA GLU A 31 -19.42 -3.27 0.96
C GLU A 31 -19.42 -2.30 -0.22
N MET A 32 -18.53 -1.31 -0.16
CA MET A 32 -18.17 -0.48 -1.29
C MET A 32 -16.79 -0.87 -1.80
N ALA A 33 -16.68 -1.10 -3.12
CA ALA A 33 -15.44 -1.52 -3.76
C ALA A 33 -15.41 -1.15 -5.25
N GLY A 34 -14.22 -1.12 -5.84
CA GLY A 34 -13.96 -0.81 -7.23
C GLY A 34 -12.66 -0.02 -7.37
N TYR A 35 -12.52 0.73 -8.47
CA TYR A 35 -11.31 1.50 -8.77
C TYR A 35 -11.64 2.96 -9.04
N LEU A 36 -10.70 3.83 -8.68
CA LEU A 36 -10.60 5.19 -9.23
C LEU A 36 -9.38 5.23 -10.15
N GLY A 37 -9.54 5.74 -11.37
CA GLY A 37 -8.44 5.82 -12.34
C GLY A 37 -8.03 7.24 -12.66
N ALA A 38 -6.72 7.44 -12.78
CA ALA A 38 -6.08 8.68 -13.23
C ALA A 38 -5.35 8.44 -14.57
N PRO A 39 -6.07 8.48 -15.71
CA PRO A 39 -5.45 8.48 -17.03
C PRO A 39 -4.35 9.53 -17.13
N ASN A 40 -3.23 9.14 -17.74
CA ASN A 40 -2.10 10.01 -18.05
C ASN A 40 -1.57 9.65 -19.44
N GLU A 41 -0.85 10.58 -20.05
CA GLU A 41 -0.31 10.41 -21.39
C GLU A 41 0.87 9.45 -21.41
N ASN A 42 0.99 8.73 -22.51
CA ASN A 42 2.08 7.78 -22.70
C ASN A 42 3.39 8.51 -22.98
N VAL A 43 4.48 7.93 -22.48
CA VAL A 43 5.85 8.31 -22.84
C VAL A 43 6.45 7.28 -23.79
N ASP A 44 7.62 7.63 -24.36
CA ASP A 44 8.35 6.74 -25.25
C ASP A 44 8.69 5.39 -24.60
N GLN A 45 8.69 4.34 -25.42
CA GLN A 45 8.92 2.97 -24.96
C GLN A 45 10.36 2.73 -24.45
N SER A 46 11.29 3.65 -24.68
CA SER A 46 12.68 3.59 -24.18
C SER A 46 12.81 3.86 -22.66
N TYR A 47 11.79 4.42 -22.01
CA TYR A 47 11.79 4.72 -20.57
C TYR A 47 11.50 3.48 -19.68
N GLY A 48 12.14 2.35 -19.97
CA GLY A 48 11.97 1.08 -19.25
C GLY A 48 12.94 0.86 -18.06
N GLY A 49 13.64 1.89 -17.63
CA GLY A 49 14.61 1.90 -16.51
C GLY A 49 13.99 2.21 -15.15
N GLY A 50 12.66 2.14 -15.01
CA GLY A 50 11.95 2.35 -13.76
C GLY A 50 11.08 3.60 -13.75
N PHE A 51 10.59 3.95 -12.56
CA PHE A 51 9.66 5.06 -12.39
C PHE A 51 9.74 5.72 -11.02
N SER A 52 9.12 6.89 -10.89
CA SER A 52 8.77 7.48 -9.60
C SER A 52 7.47 8.28 -9.68
N MET A 53 6.86 8.53 -8.52
CA MET A 53 5.72 9.41 -8.36
C MET A 53 5.57 9.89 -6.91
N TYR A 54 4.77 10.94 -6.73
CA TYR A 54 4.32 11.42 -5.44
C TYR A 54 2.83 11.16 -5.29
N VAL A 55 2.45 10.55 -4.18
CA VAL A 55 1.05 10.25 -3.86
C VAL A 55 0.73 10.81 -2.50
N ALA A 56 -0.40 11.51 -2.37
CA ALA A 56 -0.85 11.98 -1.07
C ALA A 56 -1.08 10.78 -0.11
N ALA A 57 -0.63 10.90 1.13
CA ALA A 57 -0.95 9.97 2.21
C ALA A 57 -2.01 10.59 3.12
N TRP A 58 -3.10 9.88 3.39
CA TRP A 58 -4.16 10.37 4.27
C TRP A 58 -5.00 9.23 4.85
N PRO A 59 -5.75 9.47 5.95
CA PRO A 59 -6.74 8.51 6.44
C PRO A 59 -7.97 8.51 5.54
N LEU A 60 -8.24 7.39 4.86
CA LEU A 60 -9.44 7.27 4.03
C LEU A 60 -10.72 7.25 4.89
N LEU A 61 -10.65 6.65 6.08
CA LEU A 61 -11.74 6.56 7.04
C LEU A 61 -11.35 7.24 8.34
N LYS A 62 -12.34 7.82 9.05
CA LYS A 62 -12.14 8.48 10.35
C LYS A 62 -11.57 7.53 11.40
N GLU A 63 -12.02 6.28 11.39
CA GLU A 63 -11.65 5.21 12.31
C GLU A 63 -11.36 3.96 11.48
N TYR A 64 -10.33 3.19 11.85
CA TYR A 64 -10.01 1.95 11.16
C TYR A 64 -11.10 0.89 11.45
N PRO A 65 -11.81 0.37 10.44
CA PRO A 65 -13.00 -0.45 10.68
C PRO A 65 -12.69 -1.94 10.90
N GLY A 66 -11.40 -2.31 10.95
CA GLY A 66 -10.94 -3.68 11.17
C GLY A 66 -10.39 -4.38 9.91
N ARG A 67 -9.93 -5.62 10.10
CA ARG A 67 -9.07 -6.37 9.16
C ARG A 67 -9.65 -6.67 7.78
N ARG A 68 -10.95 -6.50 7.59
CA ARG A 68 -11.56 -6.63 6.26
C ARG A 68 -11.30 -5.43 5.37
N PHE A 69 -11.02 -4.26 5.96
CA PHE A 69 -10.68 -3.05 5.22
C PHE A 69 -9.50 -3.30 4.30
N GLN A 70 -9.72 -3.07 3.00
CA GLN A 70 -8.67 -3.17 2.02
C GLN A 70 -8.87 -2.12 0.94
N THR A 71 -7.87 -1.24 0.83
CA THR A 71 -7.76 -0.26 -0.23
C THR A 71 -6.30 0.18 -0.34
N GLY A 72 -5.80 0.27 -1.56
CA GLY A 72 -4.66 1.14 -1.83
C GLY A 72 -5.09 2.60 -1.76
N LEU A 73 -4.12 3.50 -1.66
CA LEU A 73 -4.21 4.84 -2.23
C LEU A 73 -3.81 4.75 -3.72
N PHE A 74 -3.59 5.88 -4.38
CA PHE A 74 -3.16 5.84 -5.78
C PHE A 74 -1.81 5.12 -5.91
N GLY A 75 -1.75 4.16 -6.83
CA GLY A 75 -0.61 3.28 -7.04
C GLY A 75 -0.54 2.83 -8.51
N THR A 76 0.43 1.98 -8.80
CA THR A 76 0.69 1.49 -10.16
C THR A 76 1.19 0.05 -10.14
N TRP A 77 1.09 -0.63 -11.29
CA TRP A 77 1.59 -1.99 -11.51
C TRP A 77 2.72 -1.94 -12.54
N MET A 78 3.93 -2.22 -12.09
CA MET A 78 5.13 -2.23 -12.93
C MET A 78 5.36 -3.63 -13.49
N HIS A 79 4.85 -3.85 -14.70
CA HIS A 79 5.06 -5.10 -15.43
C HIS A 79 6.40 -5.10 -16.20
N PRO A 80 7.00 -6.28 -16.45
CA PRO A 80 8.06 -6.41 -17.44
C PRO A 80 7.56 -6.01 -18.84
N LYS A 81 8.41 -5.35 -19.61
CA LYS A 81 8.12 -4.97 -20.99
C LYS A 81 8.32 -6.15 -21.92
N HIS A 82 7.30 -6.44 -22.70
CA HIS A 82 7.32 -7.44 -23.78
C HIS A 82 6.90 -6.78 -25.09
N GLU A 83 7.53 -7.17 -26.21
CA GLU A 83 7.13 -6.71 -27.55
C GLU A 83 5.74 -7.21 -27.93
N LYS A 84 5.43 -8.44 -27.54
CA LYS A 84 4.11 -9.06 -27.69
C LYS A 84 3.57 -9.38 -26.30
N LYS A 85 2.27 -9.12 -26.09
CA LYS A 85 1.61 -9.49 -24.84
C LYS A 85 1.83 -10.99 -24.58
N PRO A 86 2.39 -11.36 -23.42
CA PRO A 86 2.50 -12.76 -23.02
C PRO A 86 1.13 -13.44 -23.03
N GLY A 87 1.11 -14.77 -23.13
CA GLY A 87 -0.15 -15.54 -23.08
C GLY A 87 -0.95 -15.29 -21.80
N GLU A 88 -2.23 -15.62 -21.81
CA GLU A 88 -3.18 -15.30 -20.71
C GLU A 88 -2.78 -15.82 -19.32
N LYS A 89 -1.90 -16.82 -19.27
CA LYS A 89 -1.37 -17.41 -18.02
C LYS A 89 -0.01 -16.81 -17.61
N PHE A 90 0.25 -15.55 -17.91
CA PHE A 90 1.47 -14.86 -17.49
C PHE A 90 1.14 -13.51 -16.87
N TYR A 91 1.13 -13.48 -15.54
CA TYR A 91 0.99 -12.27 -14.72
C TYR A 91 2.17 -12.15 -13.76
N THR A 92 2.83 -11.00 -13.74
CA THR A 92 3.91 -10.65 -12.81
C THR A 92 4.12 -9.14 -12.82
N ASP A 93 4.44 -8.55 -11.67
CA ASP A 93 4.71 -7.12 -11.51
C ASP A 93 5.40 -6.80 -10.18
N ILE A 94 5.77 -5.53 -10.05
CA ILE A 94 5.90 -4.84 -8.77
C ILE A 94 4.68 -3.92 -8.62
N GLU A 95 3.88 -4.16 -7.58
CA GLU A 95 2.68 -3.44 -7.20
C GLU A 95 2.78 -2.88 -5.76
N GLY A 96 1.67 -2.71 -5.06
CA GLY A 96 1.66 -2.18 -3.70
C GLY A 96 1.67 -0.64 -3.64
N GLY A 97 2.43 -0.08 -2.72
CA GLY A 97 2.38 1.34 -2.36
C GLY A 97 1.63 1.59 -1.04
N LEU A 98 1.11 2.80 -0.89
CA LEU A 98 0.35 3.20 0.30
C LEU A 98 -1.02 2.54 0.35
N GLY A 99 -1.43 2.04 1.51
CA GLY A 99 -2.79 1.53 1.71
C GLY A 99 -2.98 0.71 2.98
N TRP A 100 -4.05 -0.07 2.96
CA TRP A 100 -4.41 -1.08 3.95
C TRP A 100 -4.66 -2.38 3.21
N TRP A 101 -3.93 -3.43 3.59
CA TRP A 101 -3.93 -4.70 2.89
C TRP A 101 -4.51 -5.78 3.79
N ARG A 102 -5.10 -6.84 3.23
CA ARG A 102 -5.70 -7.93 4.03
C ARG A 102 -4.74 -8.57 5.04
N ASN A 103 -3.45 -8.55 4.74
CA ASN A 103 -2.40 -9.07 5.61
C ASN A 103 -1.78 -8.01 6.52
N THR A 104 -2.32 -6.79 6.61
CA THR A 104 -1.89 -5.79 7.60
C THR A 104 -2.45 -6.14 8.98
N HIS A 105 -1.56 -6.48 9.92
CA HIS A 105 -1.84 -6.91 11.27
C HIS A 105 -1.95 -5.73 12.25
N PHE A 106 -1.11 -4.71 12.12
CA PHE A 106 -1.06 -3.55 13.00
C PHE A 106 -1.54 -2.31 12.27
N ALA A 107 -2.75 -2.39 11.71
CA ALA A 107 -3.36 -1.29 10.97
C ALA A 107 -3.94 -0.22 11.92
N THR A 108 -3.79 1.04 11.51
CA THR A 108 -4.43 2.22 12.11
C THR A 108 -5.20 2.98 11.02
N GLU A 109 -5.70 4.16 11.34
CA GLU A 109 -6.27 5.11 10.38
C GLU A 109 -5.25 5.65 9.39
N THR A 110 -3.94 5.51 9.65
CA THR A 110 -2.87 5.97 8.76
C THR A 110 -2.46 4.81 7.84
N PRO A 111 -2.29 5.03 6.51
CA PRO A 111 -1.87 3.97 5.59
C PRO A 111 -0.45 3.49 5.89
N LYS A 112 -0.14 2.27 5.46
CA LYS A 112 1.23 1.73 5.41
C LYS A 112 1.71 1.60 3.97
N PHE A 113 3.02 1.63 3.78
CA PHE A 113 3.65 1.35 2.49
C PHE A 113 4.10 -0.12 2.41
N ILE A 114 3.79 -0.80 1.30
CA ILE A 114 4.31 -2.16 0.99
C ILE A 114 4.90 -2.20 -0.43
N MET A 115 5.73 -3.22 -0.72
CA MET A 115 6.40 -3.34 -2.02
C MET A 115 5.69 -4.20 -3.09
N GLY A 116 4.85 -5.17 -2.70
CA GLY A 116 4.04 -5.99 -3.60
C GLY A 116 4.74 -6.60 -4.83
N GLY A 117 5.82 -7.37 -4.70
CA GLY A 117 6.41 -8.07 -5.86
C GLY A 117 5.70 -9.39 -6.15
N VAL A 118 4.93 -9.48 -7.24
CA VAL A 118 4.15 -10.68 -7.61
C VAL A 118 4.91 -11.54 -8.63
N GLU A 119 5.25 -12.76 -8.24
CA GLU A 119 5.79 -13.78 -9.16
C GLU A 119 4.66 -14.32 -10.07
N LEU A 120 5.01 -15.16 -11.03
CA LEU A 120 4.12 -15.79 -12.00
C LEU A 120 2.75 -16.21 -11.42
N ASN A 121 1.69 -15.49 -11.80
CA ASN A 121 0.30 -15.78 -11.43
C ASN A 121 0.09 -15.97 -9.92
N PHE A 122 0.75 -15.16 -9.09
CA PHE A 122 0.64 -15.23 -7.64
C PHE A 122 1.07 -16.58 -7.04
N THR A 123 1.93 -17.37 -7.71
CA THR A 123 2.58 -18.54 -7.10
C THR A 123 3.26 -18.14 -5.78
N SER A 124 3.83 -16.94 -5.77
CA SER A 124 4.44 -16.26 -4.63
C SER A 124 4.25 -14.74 -4.75
N TRP A 125 4.33 -14.03 -3.62
CA TRP A 125 4.47 -12.57 -3.59
C TRP A 125 5.34 -12.13 -2.42
N ALA A 126 5.94 -10.94 -2.52
CA ALA A 126 6.81 -10.38 -1.49
C ALA A 126 6.44 -8.93 -1.18
N ASN A 127 6.19 -8.62 0.10
CA ASN A 127 5.67 -7.31 0.53
C ASN A 127 6.73 -6.42 1.23
N GLY A 128 7.93 -6.96 1.45
CA GLY A 128 9.06 -6.32 2.11
C GLY A 128 10.02 -7.37 2.69
N PRO A 129 11.13 -6.98 3.33
CA PRO A 129 12.03 -7.91 4.02
C PRO A 129 11.27 -8.81 5.00
N GLY A 130 11.45 -10.13 4.86
CA GLY A 130 10.82 -11.12 5.73
C GLY A 130 9.29 -11.28 5.55
N SER A 131 8.69 -10.64 4.53
CA SER A 131 7.23 -10.59 4.34
C SER A 131 6.82 -11.09 2.96
N GLY A 132 5.92 -12.06 2.90
CA GLY A 132 5.50 -12.69 1.64
C GLY A 132 4.20 -13.49 1.76
N LYS A 133 3.98 -14.39 0.81
CA LYS A 133 2.77 -15.22 0.77
C LYS A 133 2.71 -16.21 1.93
N GLY A 134 1.54 -16.25 2.59
CA GLY A 134 1.28 -17.14 3.71
C GLY A 134 2.17 -16.89 4.93
N ARG A 135 2.03 -17.73 5.96
CA ARG A 135 2.69 -17.54 7.27
C ARG A 135 3.80 -18.55 7.57
N SER A 136 3.83 -19.67 6.87
CA SER A 136 4.84 -20.69 7.12
C SER A 136 6.20 -20.23 6.58
N TRP A 137 7.24 -20.48 7.37
CA TRP A 137 8.64 -20.35 6.94
C TRP A 137 9.17 -21.63 6.29
N GLU A 138 8.48 -22.76 6.44
CA GLU A 138 8.75 -23.99 5.66
C GLU A 138 8.37 -23.79 4.18
N LYS A 139 7.40 -22.91 3.93
CA LYS A 139 6.99 -22.45 2.59
C LYS A 139 7.13 -20.92 2.52
N PRO A 140 8.37 -20.41 2.41
CA PRO A 140 8.62 -18.97 2.58
C PRO A 140 7.90 -18.12 1.54
N GLN A 141 7.75 -18.61 0.29
CA GLN A 141 6.95 -17.99 -0.78
C GLN A 141 7.06 -16.46 -0.83
N GLY A 142 8.28 -15.97 -1.08
CA GLY A 142 8.58 -14.55 -1.22
C GLY A 142 9.14 -13.87 0.04
N LYS A 143 9.12 -14.52 1.22
CA LYS A 143 9.70 -13.94 2.46
C LYS A 143 11.21 -13.65 2.39
N TYR A 144 11.94 -14.29 1.49
CA TYR A 144 13.37 -14.03 1.22
C TYR A 144 13.63 -13.18 -0.03
N ALA A 145 12.59 -12.74 -0.73
CA ALA A 145 12.73 -12.09 -2.03
C ALA A 145 13.34 -10.69 -1.96
N VAL A 146 13.09 -9.98 -0.86
CA VAL A 146 13.46 -8.58 -0.67
C VAL A 146 14.61 -8.47 0.31
N ALA A 147 15.72 -7.91 -0.15
CA ALA A 147 16.87 -7.58 0.69
C ALA A 147 16.74 -6.15 1.22
N GLN A 148 17.02 -5.96 2.50
CA GLN A 148 17.21 -4.65 3.11
C GLN A 148 18.52 -4.05 2.59
N LEU A 149 18.47 -2.80 2.14
CA LEU A 149 19.64 -2.08 1.63
C LEU A 149 19.99 -0.88 2.52
N SER A 150 19.02 -0.08 2.96
CA SER A 150 19.31 1.10 3.77
C SER A 150 19.76 0.71 5.18
N PRO A 151 20.88 1.25 5.69
CA PRO A 151 21.22 1.19 7.10
C PRO A 151 20.41 2.20 7.94
N TRP A 152 19.70 3.15 7.33
CA TRP A 152 18.99 4.22 8.04
C TRP A 152 17.50 3.97 8.21
N VAL A 153 16.98 2.85 7.69
CA VAL A 153 15.55 2.51 7.72
C VAL A 153 15.37 1.11 8.27
N LEU A 154 14.59 0.97 9.33
CA LEU A 154 14.08 -0.33 9.79
C LEU A 154 12.76 -0.62 9.10
N TRP A 155 12.68 -1.72 8.33
CA TRP A 155 11.44 -2.16 7.70
C TRP A 155 10.73 -3.24 8.55
N PRO A 156 9.55 -2.97 9.12
CA PRO A 156 8.77 -3.99 9.84
C PRO A 156 8.11 -5.00 8.89
N PRO A 157 7.96 -6.29 9.27
CA PRO A 157 7.33 -7.30 8.41
C PRO A 157 5.88 -6.98 8.00
N ASP A 158 5.16 -6.19 8.80
CA ASP A 158 3.80 -5.74 8.54
C ASP A 158 3.68 -4.60 7.51
N GLY A 159 4.82 -4.04 7.06
CA GLY A 159 4.87 -2.89 6.16
C GLY A 159 5.50 -1.67 6.82
N LEU A 160 5.91 -0.72 5.98
CA LEU A 160 6.58 0.49 6.42
C LEU A 160 5.55 1.52 6.89
N ASN A 161 5.72 2.02 8.12
CA ASN A 161 4.76 2.95 8.71
C ASN A 161 4.99 4.38 8.22
N VAL A 162 3.90 5.01 7.80
CA VAL A 162 3.82 6.47 7.68
C VAL A 162 3.57 7.06 9.07
N LYS A 163 4.08 8.26 9.33
CA LYS A 163 3.87 8.97 10.59
C LYS A 163 2.37 9.10 10.89
N GLN A 164 1.98 8.73 12.11
CA GLN A 164 0.56 8.74 12.48
C GLN A 164 -0.04 10.14 12.36
N GLY A 165 -1.22 10.22 11.75
CA GLY A 165 -1.91 11.49 11.53
C GLY A 165 -1.50 12.24 10.27
N THR A 166 -0.65 11.69 9.40
CA THR A 166 -0.43 12.24 8.06
C THR A 166 -1.75 12.38 7.30
N CYS A 167 -1.99 13.56 6.72
CA CYS A 167 -3.25 13.95 6.09
C CYS A 167 -3.03 14.92 4.92
N GLY A 168 -2.76 14.35 3.74
CA GLY A 168 -2.62 15.07 2.47
C GLY A 168 -1.18 15.36 2.06
N GLN A 169 -0.19 15.14 2.93
CA GLN A 169 1.22 15.26 2.57
C GLN A 169 1.62 14.21 1.52
N LEU A 170 2.57 14.56 0.66
CA LEU A 170 3.04 13.74 -0.46
C LEU A 170 4.09 12.71 -0.01
N TRP A 171 3.87 11.46 -0.36
CA TRP A 171 4.84 10.38 -0.23
C TRP A 171 5.49 10.10 -1.58
N GLY A 172 6.78 10.43 -1.72
CA GLY A 172 7.55 10.15 -2.91
C GLY A 172 8.11 8.74 -2.90
N TYR A 173 7.84 7.96 -3.96
CA TYR A 173 8.47 6.66 -4.13
C TYR A 173 8.70 6.31 -5.59
N GLY A 174 9.60 5.36 -5.83
CA GLY A 174 9.87 4.83 -7.15
C GLY A 174 10.68 3.54 -7.11
N TYR A 175 10.67 2.82 -8.23
CA TYR A 175 11.52 1.65 -8.42
C TYR A 175 12.45 1.89 -9.60
N LEU A 176 13.76 1.83 -9.33
CA LEU A 176 14.80 1.84 -10.35
C LEU A 176 15.76 0.67 -10.06
N PRO A 177 16.24 -0.05 -11.07
CA PRO A 177 17.13 -1.16 -10.82
C PRO A 177 18.53 -0.62 -10.46
N LEU A 178 19.30 -1.37 -9.67
CA LEU A 178 20.72 -1.14 -9.42
C LEU A 178 21.58 -2.36 -9.81
N PRO A 179 22.81 -2.19 -10.36
CA PRO A 179 23.68 -3.29 -10.76
C PRO A 179 24.38 -3.92 -9.55
N LEU A 180 23.61 -4.43 -8.59
CA LEU A 180 24.14 -4.95 -7.33
C LEU A 180 24.75 -6.35 -7.49
N THR A 181 24.22 -7.16 -8.41
CA THR A 181 24.73 -8.50 -8.73
C THR A 181 25.16 -8.58 -10.19
N GLU A 182 25.89 -9.64 -10.53
CA GLU A 182 26.17 -10.01 -11.92
C GLU A 182 25.08 -10.93 -12.47
N PRO A 183 24.82 -10.93 -13.80
CA PRO A 183 23.95 -11.92 -14.41
C PRO A 183 24.60 -13.30 -14.33
N LYS A 184 23.76 -14.34 -14.27
CA LYS A 184 24.19 -15.74 -14.14
C LYS A 184 23.62 -16.57 -15.27
N GLU A 185 24.42 -17.50 -15.78
CA GLU A 185 23.97 -18.46 -16.80
C GLU A 185 23.06 -19.55 -16.23
N LYS A 186 23.21 -19.85 -14.93
CA LYS A 186 22.44 -20.88 -14.22
C LYS A 186 21.72 -20.29 -13.01
N THR A 187 20.56 -20.85 -12.72
CA THR A 187 19.71 -20.50 -11.57
C THR A 187 19.48 -21.74 -10.72
N ALA A 188 19.90 -21.72 -9.47
CA ALA A 188 19.85 -22.85 -8.53
C ALA A 188 20.39 -24.15 -9.16
N GLY A 189 21.50 -24.05 -9.89
CA GLY A 189 22.16 -25.17 -10.58
C GLY A 189 21.50 -25.64 -11.87
N LYS A 190 20.35 -25.11 -12.29
CA LYS A 190 19.69 -25.46 -13.57
C LYS A 190 20.08 -24.51 -14.69
N ASP A 191 20.07 -25.00 -15.93
CA ASP A 191 20.46 -24.29 -17.15
C ASP A 191 19.39 -23.28 -17.63
N VAL A 192 19.08 -22.32 -16.76
CA VAL A 192 18.24 -21.15 -17.04
C VAL A 192 18.89 -19.92 -16.43
N PRO A 193 18.95 -18.78 -17.15
CA PRO A 193 19.68 -17.60 -16.69
C PRO A 193 18.93 -16.83 -15.60
N THR A 194 19.70 -16.09 -14.80
CA THR A 194 19.22 -15.02 -13.91
C THR A 194 19.81 -13.69 -14.38
N GLY A 195 18.97 -12.70 -14.64
CA GLY A 195 19.42 -11.34 -14.93
C GLY A 195 19.96 -10.61 -13.70
N ASN A 196 20.26 -9.32 -13.81
CA ASN A 196 20.84 -8.54 -12.72
C ASN A 196 20.05 -7.31 -12.31
N ASN A 197 18.83 -7.11 -12.83
CA ASN A 197 18.00 -5.97 -12.45
C ASN A 197 17.56 -6.12 -10.97
N CYS A 198 18.33 -5.54 -10.06
CA CYS A 198 17.95 -5.44 -8.65
C CYS A 198 17.02 -4.25 -8.48
N TRP A 199 15.73 -4.44 -8.78
CA TRP A 199 14.71 -3.40 -8.66
C TRP A 199 14.64 -2.86 -7.24
N THR A 200 15.14 -1.64 -7.06
CA THR A 200 15.38 -1.00 -5.77
C THR A 200 14.30 0.06 -5.52
N LEU A 201 13.67 -0.02 -4.35
CA LEU A 201 12.76 1.02 -3.87
C LEU A 201 13.57 2.25 -3.45
N PHE A 202 13.25 3.39 -4.05
CA PHE A 202 13.67 4.70 -3.60
C PHE A 202 12.49 5.41 -2.93
N LEU A 203 12.77 6.09 -1.82
CA LEU A 203 11.82 6.97 -1.14
C LEU A 203 12.32 8.41 -1.15
N ASN A 204 11.38 9.35 -1.19
CA ASN A 204 11.57 10.75 -0.86
C ASN A 204 10.45 11.18 0.11
N THR A 205 10.80 11.29 1.38
CA THR A 205 9.90 11.61 2.50
C THR A 205 10.47 12.81 3.26
N GLY A 206 9.69 13.39 4.18
CA GLY A 206 10.11 14.56 4.96
C GLY A 206 11.35 14.31 5.82
N ASN A 207 11.59 13.06 6.24
CA ASN A 207 12.66 12.67 7.15
C ASN A 207 13.60 11.56 6.64
N PHE A 208 13.42 11.08 5.40
CA PHE A 208 14.33 10.12 4.75
C PHE A 208 14.30 10.25 3.22
N LYS A 209 15.47 10.18 2.59
CA LYS A 209 15.62 10.15 1.13
C LYS A 209 16.66 9.11 0.71
N GLY A 210 16.33 8.26 -0.26
CA GLY A 210 17.30 7.32 -0.84
C GLY A 210 16.77 5.90 -1.04
N PRO A 211 17.65 4.96 -1.40
CA PRO A 211 17.28 3.56 -1.59
C PRO A 211 17.00 2.89 -0.25
N VAL A 212 16.02 1.98 -0.22
CA VAL A 212 15.57 1.30 1.02
C VAL A 212 15.82 -0.19 0.98
N THR A 213 15.31 -0.85 -0.05
CA THR A 213 15.28 -2.30 -0.22
C THR A 213 15.30 -2.62 -1.72
N PHE A 214 15.64 -3.85 -2.08
CA PHE A 214 15.51 -4.31 -3.47
C PHE A 214 15.01 -5.75 -3.57
N PHE A 215 14.34 -6.06 -4.68
CA PHE A 215 14.03 -7.44 -5.04
C PHE A 215 15.28 -8.12 -5.60
N THR A 216 15.65 -9.26 -5.02
CA THR A 216 16.74 -10.10 -5.53
C THR A 216 16.40 -10.60 -6.95
N PRO A 217 17.34 -10.60 -7.91
CA PRO A 217 17.07 -11.14 -9.24
C PRO A 217 16.62 -12.61 -9.21
N TYR A 218 17.18 -13.40 -8.28
CA TYR A 218 16.79 -14.79 -8.05
C TYR A 218 15.30 -14.97 -7.77
N TYR A 219 14.66 -14.03 -7.08
CA TYR A 219 13.23 -14.11 -6.79
C TYR A 219 12.38 -14.25 -8.05
N TRP A 220 12.75 -13.55 -9.12
CA TRP A 220 12.03 -13.56 -10.39
C TRP A 220 12.41 -14.75 -11.25
N SER A 221 13.69 -15.12 -11.27
CA SER A 221 14.20 -16.19 -12.14
C SER A 221 13.92 -17.59 -11.59
N ARG A 222 13.78 -17.77 -10.27
CA ARG A 222 13.64 -19.11 -9.66
C ARG A 222 12.50 -19.95 -10.25
N ILE A 223 11.37 -19.34 -10.63
CA ILE A 223 10.24 -20.07 -11.23
C ILE A 223 10.60 -20.70 -12.58
N THR A 224 11.58 -20.13 -13.29
CA THR A 224 12.04 -20.63 -14.59
C THR A 224 12.81 -21.95 -14.45
N THR A 225 13.26 -22.30 -13.25
CA THR A 225 13.83 -23.63 -12.97
C THR A 225 12.79 -24.74 -13.11
N GLU A 226 11.50 -24.43 -13.00
CA GLU A 226 10.37 -25.33 -13.24
C GLU A 226 9.68 -25.06 -14.59
N LYS A 227 9.88 -23.84 -15.12
CA LYS A 227 9.30 -23.36 -16.39
C LYS A 227 10.37 -22.72 -17.29
N PRO A 228 11.32 -23.51 -17.85
CA PRO A 228 12.44 -22.97 -18.62
C PRO A 228 12.02 -22.16 -19.85
N GLU A 229 10.82 -22.44 -20.39
CA GLU A 229 10.23 -21.70 -21.52
C GLU A 229 9.96 -20.22 -21.21
N LEU A 230 9.94 -19.83 -19.92
CA LEU A 230 9.73 -18.47 -19.47
C LEU A 230 11.04 -17.75 -19.09
N ALA A 231 12.20 -18.35 -19.33
CA ALA A 231 13.50 -17.74 -19.05
C ALA A 231 13.65 -16.36 -19.71
N GLY A 232 14.18 -15.38 -18.98
CA GLY A 232 14.38 -14.02 -19.47
C GLY A 232 13.10 -13.20 -19.69
N MET A 233 11.93 -13.69 -19.28
CA MET A 233 10.65 -12.99 -19.39
C MET A 233 10.30 -12.12 -18.18
N PHE A 234 11.00 -12.26 -17.06
CA PHE A 234 10.66 -11.58 -15.81
C PHE A 234 11.52 -10.34 -15.55
N LEU A 235 11.23 -9.64 -14.46
CA LEU A 235 11.82 -8.34 -14.12
C LEU A 235 13.32 -8.41 -13.78
N ASP A 236 13.88 -9.57 -13.42
CA ASP A 236 15.34 -9.74 -13.29
C ASP A 236 16.08 -9.41 -14.60
N SER A 237 15.45 -9.66 -15.74
CA SER A 237 16.03 -9.54 -17.07
C SER A 237 15.39 -8.43 -17.90
N LYS A 238 14.07 -8.28 -17.84
CA LYS A 238 13.31 -7.32 -18.67
C LYS A 238 13.33 -5.90 -18.09
N PRO A 239 13.37 -4.87 -18.94
CA PRO A 239 13.02 -3.52 -18.53
C PRO A 239 11.53 -3.45 -18.11
N SER A 240 11.15 -2.41 -17.37
CA SER A 240 9.74 -2.15 -17.04
C SER A 240 8.97 -1.62 -18.24
N ASN A 241 7.65 -1.88 -18.31
CA ASN A 241 6.77 -1.11 -19.20
C ASN A 241 6.68 0.34 -18.68
N PRO A 242 7.04 1.36 -19.47
CA PRO A 242 6.94 2.76 -19.04
C PRO A 242 5.50 3.24 -18.85
N ASN A 243 4.57 2.71 -19.65
CA ASN A 243 3.20 3.22 -19.73
C ASN A 243 2.29 2.40 -18.82
N ARG A 244 2.35 2.72 -17.53
CA ARG A 244 1.64 1.98 -16.47
C ARG A 244 0.30 2.62 -16.13
N ALA A 245 -0.64 1.79 -15.70
CA ALA A 245 -1.89 2.30 -15.14
C ALA A 245 -1.62 3.00 -13.79
N LEU A 246 -2.34 4.09 -13.53
CA LEU A 246 -2.34 4.79 -12.26
C LEU A 246 -3.76 4.78 -11.69
N GLN A 247 -3.95 4.05 -10.59
CA GLN A 247 -5.28 3.79 -10.04
C GLN A 247 -5.24 3.64 -8.52
N MET A 248 -6.38 3.89 -7.88
CA MET A 248 -6.65 3.52 -6.50
C MET A 248 -7.59 2.32 -6.50
N GLU A 249 -7.09 1.17 -6.05
CA GLU A 249 -7.88 -0.05 -5.90
C GLU A 249 -8.52 -0.10 -4.51
N THR A 250 -9.84 -0.26 -4.47
CA THR A 250 -10.60 -0.47 -3.24
C THR A 250 -11.28 -1.83 -3.30
N GLN A 251 -10.85 -2.75 -2.45
CA GLN A 251 -11.43 -4.09 -2.37
C GLN A 251 -12.54 -4.16 -1.33
N TYR A 252 -12.48 -3.36 -0.26
CA TYR A 252 -13.49 -3.36 0.79
C TYR A 252 -13.47 -2.07 1.61
N VAL A 253 -14.56 -1.30 1.53
CA VAL A 253 -15.00 -0.30 2.51
C VAL A 253 -16.32 -0.80 3.11
N PRO A 254 -16.52 -0.80 4.44
CA PRO A 254 -17.78 -1.24 5.04
C PRO A 254 -18.98 -0.42 4.55
N ALA A 255 -20.10 -1.10 4.29
CA ALA A 255 -21.38 -0.48 4.02
C ALA A 255 -22.53 -1.27 4.69
N ALA A 256 -23.72 -0.70 4.68
CA ALA A 256 -24.96 -1.33 5.11
C ALA A 256 -26.06 -1.04 4.07
N ILE A 257 -26.97 -1.98 3.86
CA ILE A 257 -28.07 -1.89 2.89
C ILE A 257 -29.38 -2.20 3.62
N GLY A 258 -30.37 -1.33 3.47
CA GLY A 258 -31.69 -1.47 4.11
C GLY A 258 -32.79 -1.20 3.11
N LYS A 259 -33.98 -1.74 3.35
CA LYS A 259 -35.17 -1.48 2.54
C LYS A 259 -36.23 -0.75 3.36
N ASP A 260 -36.96 0.16 2.73
CA ASP A 260 -38.15 0.76 3.34
C ASP A 260 -39.39 -0.15 3.17
N LYS A 261 -40.54 0.31 3.69
CA LYS A 261 -41.82 -0.43 3.63
C LYS A 261 -42.32 -0.68 2.21
N ASN A 262 -41.89 0.11 1.23
CA ASN A 262 -42.25 -0.04 -0.17
C ASN A 262 -41.30 -0.99 -0.91
N GLY A 263 -40.25 -1.46 -0.24
CA GLY A 263 -39.19 -2.29 -0.82
C GLY A 263 -38.09 -1.49 -1.52
N ASP A 264 -38.10 -0.16 -1.43
CA ASP A 264 -37.02 0.67 -2.00
C ASP A 264 -35.73 0.45 -1.21
N ALA A 265 -34.64 0.19 -1.91
CA ALA A 265 -33.34 -0.05 -1.29
C ALA A 265 -32.56 1.26 -1.07
N TYR A 266 -31.97 1.35 0.12
CA TYR A 266 -31.07 2.41 0.55
C TYR A 266 -29.76 1.78 1.02
N ALA A 267 -28.67 2.54 0.94
CA ALA A 267 -27.38 2.12 1.45
C ALA A 267 -26.75 3.24 2.28
N ARG A 268 -25.92 2.85 3.25
CA ARG A 268 -25.01 3.73 3.97
C ARG A 268 -23.59 3.18 3.88
N VAL A 269 -22.62 4.00 3.50
CA VAL A 269 -21.20 3.62 3.43
C VAL A 269 -20.44 4.25 4.60
N ALA A 270 -19.37 3.59 5.07
CA ALA A 270 -18.46 4.17 6.05
C ALA A 270 -17.94 5.55 5.58
N PRO A 271 -17.83 6.56 6.48
CA PRO A 271 -17.42 7.92 6.12
C PRO A 271 -16.05 7.96 5.42
N THR A 272 -16.08 8.02 4.10
CA THR A 272 -14.90 8.03 3.22
C THR A 272 -14.49 9.46 2.96
N SER A 273 -13.20 9.77 3.08
CA SER A 273 -12.68 11.14 2.98
C SER A 273 -11.45 11.27 2.09
N PHE A 274 -11.25 12.47 1.53
CA PHE A 274 -10.10 12.87 0.72
C PHE A 274 -9.45 14.13 1.29
N PRO A 275 -8.12 14.34 1.11
CA PRO A 275 -7.44 15.53 1.60
C PRO A 275 -7.95 16.78 0.90
N ASN A 276 -8.10 17.88 1.62
CA ASN A 276 -8.63 19.13 1.09
C ASN A 276 -7.60 20.26 1.18
N ASN A 277 -7.27 20.89 0.06
CA ASN A 277 -6.44 22.08 0.06
C ASN A 277 -7.27 23.34 0.37
N ASN A 278 -6.59 24.50 0.45
CA ASN A 278 -7.26 25.77 0.74
C ASN A 278 -8.20 26.25 -0.38
N SER A 279 -8.06 25.71 -1.59
CA SER A 279 -8.93 25.99 -2.74
C SER A 279 -10.17 25.07 -2.80
N GLY A 280 -10.34 24.15 -1.85
CA GLY A 280 -11.45 23.19 -1.87
C GLY A 280 -11.22 21.98 -2.79
N GLU A 281 -9.98 21.72 -3.18
CA GLU A 281 -9.59 20.67 -4.13
C GLU A 281 -8.76 19.59 -3.44
N SER A 282 -8.82 18.36 -3.97
CA SER A 282 -7.96 17.25 -3.54
C SER A 282 -6.89 16.97 -4.60
N ILE A 283 -5.66 17.43 -4.37
CA ILE A 283 -4.52 17.04 -5.20
C ILE A 283 -3.90 15.77 -4.60
N ILE A 284 -3.87 14.68 -5.38
CA ILE A 284 -3.62 13.33 -4.85
C ILE A 284 -2.45 12.60 -5.50
N VAL A 285 -2.09 12.97 -6.74
CA VAL A 285 -0.90 12.46 -7.43
C VAL A 285 -0.15 13.61 -8.06
N HIS A 286 1.17 13.56 -8.00
CA HIS A 286 2.06 14.53 -8.61
C HIS A 286 3.32 13.86 -9.18
N LYS A 287 3.82 14.41 -10.30
CA LYS A 287 5.10 14.10 -10.95
C LYS A 287 5.32 12.60 -11.19
N VAL A 288 4.49 12.02 -12.04
CA VAL A 288 4.63 10.63 -12.50
C VAL A 288 5.67 10.58 -13.61
N LEU A 289 6.82 9.98 -13.32
CA LEU A 289 7.97 9.91 -14.23
C LEU A 289 8.31 8.46 -14.56
N SER A 290 8.67 8.19 -15.81
CA SER A 290 9.37 6.96 -16.21
C SER A 290 10.78 7.30 -16.67
N TYR A 291 11.74 6.42 -16.40
CA TYR A 291 13.17 6.69 -16.62
C TYR A 291 13.76 5.73 -17.64
N SER A 292 14.77 6.16 -18.38
CA SER A 292 15.67 5.23 -19.08
C SER A 292 16.80 4.79 -18.14
N LYS A 293 17.57 3.75 -18.52
CA LYS A 293 18.74 3.31 -17.73
C LYS A 293 19.77 4.42 -17.50
N ASN A 294 19.85 5.41 -18.40
CA ASN A 294 20.74 6.56 -18.28
C ASN A 294 20.44 7.41 -17.03
N ALA A 295 19.24 7.33 -16.46
CA ALA A 295 18.87 8.12 -15.29
C ALA A 295 19.65 7.75 -14.03
N LEU A 296 20.14 6.49 -13.92
CA LEU A 296 20.90 6.05 -12.75
C LEU A 296 21.83 4.86 -13.06
N TRP A 297 21.26 3.78 -13.61
CA TRP A 297 21.93 2.47 -13.76
C TRP A 297 23.34 2.56 -14.32
N ASN A 298 23.50 3.20 -15.49
CA ASN A 298 24.78 3.21 -16.21
C ASN A 298 25.91 3.86 -15.39
N SER A 299 25.61 4.95 -14.67
CA SER A 299 26.60 5.62 -13.81
C SER A 299 27.03 4.75 -12.63
N VAL A 300 26.09 3.98 -12.05
CA VAL A 300 26.39 3.07 -10.94
C VAL A 300 27.20 1.87 -11.43
N GLU A 301 26.89 1.36 -12.61
CA GLU A 301 27.64 0.27 -13.23
C GLU A 301 29.08 0.67 -13.52
N GLU A 302 29.29 1.85 -14.12
CA GLU A 302 30.61 2.40 -14.38
C GLU A 302 31.41 2.58 -13.09
N TRP A 303 30.77 3.12 -12.04
CA TRP A 303 31.39 3.26 -10.73
C TRP A 303 31.83 1.93 -10.12
N PHE A 304 30.98 0.90 -10.20
CA PHE A 304 31.32 -0.42 -9.69
C PHE A 304 32.47 -1.07 -10.48
N LYS A 305 32.63 -0.73 -11.76
CA LYS A 305 33.77 -1.11 -12.63
C LYS A 305 35.03 -0.26 -12.44
N GLY A 306 35.05 0.64 -11.45
CA GLY A 306 36.23 1.46 -11.11
C GLY A 306 36.21 2.88 -11.65
N GLY A 307 35.12 3.29 -12.31
CA GLY A 307 34.90 4.67 -12.73
C GLY A 307 34.55 5.63 -11.57
N PRO A 308 34.13 6.87 -11.91
CA PRO A 308 33.83 7.89 -10.91
C PRO A 308 32.67 7.49 -9.99
N VAL A 309 32.66 8.02 -8.77
CA VAL A 309 31.58 7.78 -7.79
C VAL A 309 30.25 8.28 -8.34
N ALA A 310 29.28 7.37 -8.49
CA ALA A 310 27.91 7.76 -8.81
C ALA A 310 27.28 8.49 -7.61
N SER A 311 26.65 9.65 -7.85
CA SER A 311 26.08 10.48 -6.77
C SER A 311 24.80 9.90 -6.17
N GLY A 312 24.11 9.01 -6.89
CA GLY A 312 22.78 8.52 -6.56
C GLY A 312 21.63 9.43 -7.00
N LYS A 313 21.93 10.67 -7.44
CA LYS A 313 20.92 11.57 -7.98
C LYS A 313 20.37 11.03 -9.30
N ILE A 314 19.05 10.89 -9.39
CA ILE A 314 18.38 10.39 -10.59
C ILE A 314 18.30 11.54 -11.61
N ASP A 315 18.86 11.33 -12.80
CA ASP A 315 18.92 12.36 -13.84
C ASP A 315 17.56 12.50 -14.56
N THR A 316 16.92 13.66 -14.35
CA THR A 316 15.63 13.99 -14.98
C THR A 316 15.73 14.25 -16.47
N LYS A 317 16.93 14.46 -17.05
CA LYS A 317 17.11 14.52 -18.50
C LYS A 317 16.83 13.18 -19.18
N ALA A 318 16.93 12.10 -18.43
CA ALA A 318 16.64 10.74 -18.85
C ALA A 318 15.24 10.27 -18.40
N ALA A 319 14.33 11.21 -18.13
CA ALA A 319 12.97 10.97 -17.67
C ALA A 319 11.92 11.43 -18.69
N GLY A 320 10.84 10.67 -18.81
CA GLY A 320 9.59 11.08 -19.47
C GLY A 320 8.52 11.39 -18.43
N LEU A 321 7.91 12.57 -18.51
CA LEU A 321 6.75 12.96 -17.73
C LEU A 321 5.47 12.39 -18.34
N HIS A 322 4.67 11.73 -17.51
CA HIS A 322 3.31 11.33 -17.86
C HIS A 322 2.36 12.49 -17.57
N GLU A 323 1.97 13.22 -18.61
CA GLU A 323 1.10 14.39 -18.44
C GLU A 323 -0.34 13.97 -18.13
N PHE A 324 -1.04 14.74 -17.30
CA PHE A 324 -2.42 14.51 -16.94
C PHE A 324 -3.38 15.31 -17.83
N PRO A 325 -4.22 14.65 -18.64
CA PRO A 325 -5.24 15.31 -19.46
C PRO A 325 -6.45 15.84 -18.68
N GLY A 326 -6.43 15.78 -17.34
CA GLY A 326 -7.54 16.24 -16.48
C GLY A 326 -8.82 15.40 -16.51
N ARG A 327 -8.80 14.23 -17.15
CA ARG A 327 -9.89 13.24 -17.14
C ARG A 327 -9.64 12.15 -16.10
N GLY A 328 -10.69 11.51 -15.62
CA GLY A 328 -10.64 10.40 -14.66
C GLY A 328 -11.89 9.53 -14.75
N TRP A 329 -11.87 8.38 -14.10
CA TRP A 329 -13.03 7.47 -14.08
C TRP A 329 -13.15 6.76 -12.73
N ALA A 330 -14.35 6.26 -12.43
CA ALA A 330 -14.63 5.51 -11.22
C ALA A 330 -15.51 4.29 -11.51
N THR A 331 -15.23 3.18 -10.83
CA THR A 331 -16.03 1.93 -10.89
C THR A 331 -16.54 1.49 -9.53
N TRP A 332 -16.51 2.38 -8.54
CA TRP A 332 -17.04 2.08 -7.20
C TRP A 332 -18.50 1.67 -7.25
N ARG A 333 -18.78 0.57 -6.56
CA ARG A 333 -20.07 -0.12 -6.50
C ARG A 333 -20.39 -0.42 -5.04
N ILE A 334 -21.68 -0.44 -4.70
CA ILE A 334 -22.18 -0.84 -3.38
C ILE A 334 -23.02 -2.10 -3.56
N TYR A 335 -22.73 -3.14 -2.79
CA TYR A 335 -23.38 -4.44 -2.93
C TYR A 335 -23.24 -5.29 -1.65
N PRO A 336 -24.15 -6.26 -1.41
CA PRO A 336 -24.00 -7.25 -0.35
C PRO A 336 -22.79 -8.19 -0.57
N PRO A 337 -22.29 -8.87 0.47
CA PRO A 337 -21.31 -9.94 0.30
C PRO A 337 -21.77 -11.01 -0.70
N ASN A 338 -20.83 -11.58 -1.46
CA ASN A 338 -21.06 -12.64 -2.44
C ASN A 338 -21.93 -12.27 -3.66
N THR A 339 -22.24 -10.99 -3.89
CA THR A 339 -22.94 -10.55 -5.11
C THR A 339 -22.12 -10.85 -6.38
N PRO A 340 -22.71 -11.51 -7.40
CA PRO A 340 -22.10 -11.72 -8.72
C PRO A 340 -21.61 -10.43 -9.36
N ARG A 341 -20.52 -10.48 -10.14
CA ARG A 341 -19.84 -9.29 -10.67
C ARG A 341 -20.75 -8.38 -11.51
N ASP A 342 -21.62 -8.97 -12.29
CA ASP A 342 -22.60 -8.34 -13.18
C ASP A 342 -23.79 -7.72 -12.44
N GLU A 343 -24.09 -8.19 -11.23
CA GLU A 343 -25.14 -7.65 -10.36
C GLU A 343 -24.68 -6.48 -9.48
N LYS A 344 -23.37 -6.24 -9.37
CA LYS A 344 -22.81 -5.16 -8.53
C LYS A 344 -23.12 -3.78 -9.13
N VAL A 345 -23.89 -2.98 -8.38
CA VAL A 345 -24.42 -1.68 -8.85
C VAL A 345 -23.46 -0.53 -8.53
N ARG A 346 -23.17 0.30 -9.54
CA ARG A 346 -22.31 1.49 -9.41
C ARG A 346 -22.99 2.61 -8.62
N LEU A 347 -22.20 3.46 -7.98
CA LEU A 347 -22.69 4.74 -7.46
C LEU A 347 -22.45 5.90 -8.44
N THR A 348 -23.25 6.97 -8.31
CA THR A 348 -23.10 8.21 -9.11
C THR A 348 -21.89 9.03 -8.65
N TRP A 349 -20.69 8.50 -8.80
CA TRP A 349 -19.43 9.19 -8.44
C TRP A 349 -19.33 10.59 -9.06
N ASP A 350 -19.71 10.68 -10.32
CA ASP A 350 -19.75 11.89 -11.14
C ASP A 350 -20.73 12.97 -10.63
N SER A 351 -21.65 12.64 -9.73
CA SER A 351 -22.54 13.65 -9.12
C SER A 351 -21.86 14.56 -8.11
N PHE A 352 -20.77 14.10 -7.49
CA PHE A 352 -20.08 14.84 -6.42
C PHE A 352 -18.57 15.01 -6.61
N ALA A 353 -17.96 14.34 -7.58
CA ALA A 353 -16.52 14.41 -7.84
C ALA A 353 -16.22 14.65 -9.33
N THR A 354 -15.45 15.69 -9.61
CA THR A 354 -14.98 16.04 -10.96
C THR A 354 -13.45 15.87 -11.00
N PRO A 355 -12.92 14.88 -11.75
CA PRO A 355 -11.47 14.77 -11.92
C PRO A 355 -10.94 15.99 -12.68
N PHE A 356 -9.72 16.41 -12.35
CA PHE A 356 -9.05 17.49 -13.06
C PHE A 356 -7.53 17.38 -12.92
N ALA A 357 -6.83 18.16 -13.74
CA ALA A 357 -5.40 18.39 -13.64
C ALA A 357 -5.18 19.89 -13.38
N PRO A 358 -4.68 20.31 -12.21
CA PRO A 358 -4.36 21.72 -11.97
C PRO A 358 -3.20 22.21 -12.85
N ASP A 359 -2.31 21.28 -13.21
CA ASP A 359 -1.18 21.45 -14.10
C ASP A 359 -0.88 20.09 -14.77
N PRO A 360 -0.05 20.04 -15.84
CA PRO A 360 0.22 18.80 -16.56
C PRO A 360 0.84 17.67 -15.71
N SER A 361 1.46 17.95 -14.57
CA SER A 361 2.14 16.97 -13.72
C SER A 361 1.31 16.48 -12.54
N SER A 362 0.08 16.98 -12.36
CA SER A 362 -0.73 16.74 -11.17
C SER A 362 -2.13 16.24 -11.51
N PHE A 363 -2.68 15.39 -10.65
CA PHE A 363 -4.04 14.88 -10.75
C PHE A 363 -4.80 15.07 -9.44
N GLY A 364 -6.08 15.40 -9.54
CA GLY A 364 -6.93 15.63 -8.39
C GLY A 364 -8.42 15.59 -8.67
N PHE A 365 -9.19 15.93 -7.65
CA PHE A 365 -10.64 16.07 -7.72
C PHE A 365 -11.10 17.44 -7.23
N LYS A 366 -12.07 18.01 -7.94
CA LYS A 366 -12.95 19.08 -7.45
C LYS A 366 -14.24 18.46 -6.96
N TRP A 367 -14.84 19.06 -5.94
CA TRP A 367 -16.00 18.48 -5.26
C TRP A 367 -17.25 19.35 -5.45
N ASN A 368 -18.42 18.71 -5.57
CA ASN A 368 -19.68 19.41 -5.47
C ASN A 368 -19.95 19.74 -3.99
N GLU A 369 -19.80 21.01 -3.62
CA GLU A 369 -19.92 21.46 -2.23
C GLU A 369 -21.29 21.21 -1.60
N GLU A 370 -22.34 21.08 -2.41
CA GLU A 370 -23.69 20.76 -1.91
C GLU A 370 -23.85 19.28 -1.51
N MET A 371 -22.96 18.41 -1.99
CA MET A 371 -23.06 16.96 -1.77
C MET A 371 -22.00 16.42 -0.81
N VAL A 372 -20.90 17.14 -0.62
CA VAL A 372 -19.81 16.71 0.26
C VAL A 372 -19.80 17.51 1.56
N THR A 373 -19.11 17.00 2.58
CA THR A 373 -18.94 17.70 3.86
C THR A 373 -17.48 18.09 4.06
N LYS A 374 -17.20 19.40 4.18
CA LYS A 374 -15.88 19.89 4.60
C LYS A 374 -15.69 19.59 6.09
N LYS A 375 -14.56 18.98 6.44
CA LYS A 375 -14.21 18.63 7.82
C LYS A 375 -12.81 19.09 8.15
N GLU A 376 -12.69 19.89 9.19
CA GLU A 376 -11.40 20.23 9.78
C GLU A 376 -11.09 19.25 10.91
N THR A 377 -9.89 18.68 10.89
CA THR A 377 -9.40 17.80 11.93
C THR A 377 -8.10 18.35 12.49
N LYS A 378 -7.67 17.86 13.66
CA LYS A 378 -6.36 18.20 14.23
C LYS A 378 -5.17 17.91 13.28
N ASN A 379 -5.37 17.02 12.30
CA ASN A 379 -4.33 16.53 11.40
C ASN A 379 -4.37 17.22 10.02
N GLY A 380 -5.45 17.90 9.68
CA GLY A 380 -5.65 18.48 8.35
C GLY A 380 -7.11 18.59 7.96
N LYS A 381 -7.33 19.23 6.80
CA LYS A 381 -8.65 19.44 6.20
C LYS A 381 -8.99 18.27 5.29
N LEU A 382 -10.22 17.79 5.41
CA LEU A 382 -10.76 16.67 4.64
C LEU A 382 -12.06 17.07 3.96
N ILE A 383 -12.34 16.46 2.82
CA ILE A 383 -13.67 16.36 2.22
C ILE A 383 -14.20 14.97 2.53
N THR A 384 -15.32 14.88 3.24
CA THR A 384 -16.04 13.62 3.45
C THR A 384 -17.12 13.46 2.38
N LEU A 385 -17.10 12.30 1.71
CA LEU A 385 -18.03 11.94 0.64
C LEU A 385 -19.45 11.69 1.19
N PRO A 386 -20.49 11.71 0.32
CA PRO A 386 -21.83 11.29 0.71
C PRO A 386 -21.83 9.89 1.35
N GLN A 387 -22.58 9.73 2.42
CA GLN A 387 -22.70 8.43 3.11
C GLN A 387 -23.94 7.66 2.67
N TYR A 388 -25.02 8.33 2.30
CA TYR A 388 -26.31 7.72 2.05
C TYR A 388 -26.67 7.71 0.57
N TYR A 389 -27.16 6.57 0.11
CA TYR A 389 -27.55 6.35 -1.27
C TYR A 389 -28.93 5.69 -1.36
N LYS A 390 -29.73 6.05 -2.37
CA LYS A 390 -30.96 5.34 -2.74
C LYS A 390 -30.74 4.64 -4.09
N LEU A 391 -31.17 3.39 -4.19
CA LEU A 391 -31.13 2.65 -5.45
C LEU A 391 -32.21 3.21 -6.38
N GLY A 392 -31.82 3.54 -7.60
CA GLY A 392 -32.75 3.92 -8.66
C GLY A 392 -32.24 3.47 -10.02
N LYS A 393 -32.79 4.04 -11.10
CA LYS A 393 -32.37 3.75 -12.47
C LYS A 393 -31.77 4.96 -13.16
N ASP A 394 -30.65 4.83 -13.87
CA ASP A 394 -30.06 5.91 -14.68
C ASP A 394 -30.91 6.26 -15.91
N GLY A 395 -30.47 7.23 -16.73
CA GLY A 395 -31.21 7.66 -17.92
C GLY A 395 -31.40 6.58 -18.99
N LYS A 396 -30.70 5.44 -18.86
CA LYS A 396 -30.82 4.26 -19.73
C LYS A 396 -31.59 3.12 -19.05
N GLY A 397 -32.13 3.34 -17.86
CA GLY A 397 -32.88 2.34 -17.10
C GLY A 397 -32.02 1.39 -16.26
N ASN A 398 -30.68 1.54 -16.24
CA ASN A 398 -29.79 0.65 -15.49
C ASN A 398 -29.78 1.01 -14.00
N PRO A 399 -29.67 0.03 -13.09
CA PRO A 399 -29.60 0.32 -11.66
C PRO A 399 -28.38 1.18 -11.31
N VAL A 400 -28.57 2.14 -10.40
CA VAL A 400 -27.51 3.03 -9.90
C VAL A 400 -27.82 3.51 -8.48
N TRP A 401 -26.79 3.57 -7.63
CA TRP A 401 -26.86 4.19 -6.31
C TRP A 401 -26.71 5.70 -6.42
N ARG A 402 -27.76 6.45 -6.10
CA ARG A 402 -27.77 7.92 -6.11
C ARG A 402 -27.64 8.47 -4.72
N VAL A 403 -26.89 9.55 -4.56
CA VAL A 403 -26.83 10.29 -3.29
C VAL A 403 -28.23 10.69 -2.86
N VAL A 404 -28.54 10.50 -1.57
CA VAL A 404 -29.80 10.93 -0.97
C VAL A 404 -29.50 11.67 0.34
N ASP A 405 -30.27 12.72 0.61
CA ASP A 405 -30.20 13.44 1.89
C ASP A 405 -30.48 12.45 3.04
N PRO A 406 -29.62 12.38 4.07
CA PRO A 406 -29.85 11.53 5.25
C PRO A 406 -31.25 11.68 5.86
N LYS A 407 -31.84 12.89 5.82
CA LYS A 407 -33.20 13.17 6.35
C LYS A 407 -34.31 12.50 5.53
N LYS A 408 -34.03 12.09 4.29
CA LYS A 408 -34.97 11.38 3.41
C LYS A 408 -34.82 9.87 3.48
N VAL A 409 -33.92 9.34 4.32
CA VAL A 409 -33.73 7.91 4.53
C VAL A 409 -34.70 7.43 5.61
N PRO A 410 -35.66 6.55 5.30
CA PRO A 410 -36.65 6.10 6.28
C PRO A 410 -36.00 5.39 7.48
N GLN A 411 -36.50 5.65 8.68
CA GLN A 411 -35.92 5.11 9.92
C GLN A 411 -35.99 3.58 9.96
N GLU A 412 -37.05 2.99 9.37
CA GLU A 412 -37.25 1.55 9.26
C GLU A 412 -36.17 0.81 8.46
N THR A 413 -35.35 1.52 7.67
CA THR A 413 -34.22 0.91 6.94
C THR A 413 -33.10 0.42 7.86
N GLY A 414 -33.07 0.86 9.13
CA GLY A 414 -32.02 0.53 10.10
C GLY A 414 -30.68 1.22 9.85
N LEU A 415 -30.51 1.95 8.75
CA LEU A 415 -29.20 2.49 8.31
C LEU A 415 -28.61 3.56 9.24
N ALA A 416 -29.44 4.31 9.97
CA ALA A 416 -28.97 5.30 10.94
C ALA A 416 -28.19 4.64 12.10
N GLY A 417 -28.58 3.41 12.48
CA GLY A 417 -27.92 2.62 13.52
C GLY A 417 -26.73 1.80 13.05
N ALA A 418 -26.40 1.80 11.75
CA ALA A 418 -25.25 1.07 11.23
C ALA A 418 -23.94 1.62 11.83
N ASP A 419 -23.18 0.74 12.48
CA ASP A 419 -21.86 1.03 13.02
C ASP A 419 -20.78 0.39 12.14
N PHE A 420 -19.79 1.21 11.76
CA PHE A 420 -18.63 0.81 10.97
C PHE A 420 -17.34 0.85 11.78
N SER A 421 -17.43 1.05 13.10
CA SER A 421 -16.29 0.98 14.01
C SER A 421 -15.64 -0.40 13.98
N ARG A 422 -14.41 -0.47 14.50
CA ARG A 422 -13.67 -1.72 14.60
C ARG A 422 -14.45 -2.72 15.43
N ALA A 423 -14.92 -3.79 14.80
CA ALA A 423 -15.46 -4.94 15.53
C ALA A 423 -14.40 -5.49 16.50
N GLU A 424 -14.83 -5.92 17.70
CA GLU A 424 -13.98 -6.68 18.61
C GLU A 424 -13.38 -7.86 17.86
N SER A 425 -12.04 -7.86 17.79
CA SER A 425 -11.29 -8.78 16.95
C SER A 425 -10.22 -9.44 17.78
N ARG A 426 -9.87 -10.68 17.40
CA ARG A 426 -8.75 -11.40 18.02
C ARG A 426 -7.49 -10.52 17.98
N PRO A 427 -6.67 -10.53 19.05
CA PRO A 427 -5.39 -9.83 19.07
C PRO A 427 -4.58 -10.06 17.80
N SER A 428 -3.78 -9.07 17.42
CA SER A 428 -2.87 -9.22 16.28
C SER A 428 -1.80 -10.25 16.61
N GLN A 429 -1.74 -11.28 15.77
CA GLN A 429 -0.75 -12.34 15.94
C GLN A 429 0.62 -11.78 15.65
N SER A 430 1.57 -12.12 16.53
CA SER A 430 2.96 -11.77 16.34
C SER A 430 3.49 -12.36 15.05
N MET A 431 4.27 -11.55 14.33
CA MET A 431 5.05 -11.99 13.19
C MET A 431 6.43 -12.33 13.70
N VAL A 432 6.88 -13.57 13.53
CA VAL A 432 8.15 -14.08 14.04
C VAL A 432 8.93 -14.75 12.91
N THR A 433 10.24 -14.65 12.96
CA THR A 433 11.16 -15.35 12.07
C THR A 433 11.58 -16.69 12.70
N PRO A 434 12.16 -17.63 11.92
CA PRO A 434 12.67 -18.88 12.46
C PRO A 434 13.67 -18.69 13.59
N GLU A 435 13.50 -19.45 14.67
CA GLU A 435 14.38 -19.44 15.85
C GLU A 435 15.36 -20.62 15.87
N ASP A 436 15.25 -21.55 14.92
CA ASP A 436 16.13 -22.71 14.82
C ASP A 436 17.61 -22.26 14.75
N PRO A 437 18.50 -22.79 15.61
CA PRO A 437 19.92 -22.42 15.66
C PRO A 437 20.69 -22.63 14.34
N ASP A 438 20.23 -23.52 13.47
CA ASP A 438 20.84 -23.81 12.16
C ASP A 438 20.20 -23.00 11.03
N SER A 439 19.17 -22.21 11.31
CA SER A 439 18.52 -21.37 10.29
C SER A 439 19.42 -20.22 9.83
N CYS A 440 19.18 -19.74 8.60
CA CYS A 440 19.85 -18.55 8.03
C CYS A 440 19.63 -17.26 8.84
N TRP A 441 18.69 -17.26 9.79
CA TRP A 441 18.48 -16.14 10.72
C TRP A 441 19.51 -16.13 11.87
N LYS A 442 20.11 -17.30 12.16
CA LYS A 442 21.05 -17.51 13.27
C LYS A 442 22.47 -17.85 12.82
N ARG A 443 22.69 -18.31 11.58
CA ARG A 443 24.01 -18.62 11.02
C ARG A 443 24.19 -18.06 9.59
N PRO A 444 25.20 -17.19 9.35
CA PRO A 444 26.14 -16.61 10.32
C PRO A 444 25.46 -15.79 11.42
N GLY A 445 24.26 -15.29 11.15
CA GLY A 445 23.42 -14.59 12.12
C GLY A 445 23.71 -13.09 12.21
N PRO A 446 23.05 -12.40 13.16
CA PRO A 446 23.23 -10.97 13.35
C PRO A 446 24.60 -10.64 13.96
N ALA A 447 25.15 -9.49 13.57
CA ALA A 447 26.36 -8.91 14.16
C ALA A 447 26.10 -8.18 15.49
N ALA A 448 24.88 -7.63 15.69
CA ALA A 448 24.49 -7.01 16.96
C ALA A 448 22.97 -7.06 17.20
N GLY A 449 22.58 -7.02 18.48
CA GLY A 449 21.19 -6.96 18.94
C GLY A 449 20.88 -7.97 20.05
N PRO A 450 19.62 -8.08 20.49
CA PRO A 450 18.44 -7.41 19.94
C PRO A 450 18.39 -5.91 20.25
N PHE A 451 17.72 -5.18 19.38
CA PHE A 451 17.25 -3.81 19.56
C PHE A 451 15.73 -3.74 19.41
N TYR A 452 15.12 -2.64 19.83
CA TYR A 452 13.67 -2.46 19.83
C TYR A 452 13.26 -1.12 19.24
N ALA A 453 12.22 -1.14 18.41
CA ALA A 453 11.52 0.04 17.93
C ALA A 453 10.03 -0.02 18.28
N TYR A 454 9.43 1.13 18.49
CA TYR A 454 8.03 1.29 18.93
C TYR A 454 7.29 2.21 17.95
N PRO A 455 6.99 1.73 16.73
CA PRO A 455 6.23 2.51 15.78
C PRO A 455 4.84 2.90 16.31
N GLY A 456 4.28 3.99 15.80
CA GLY A 456 3.02 4.58 16.21
C GLY A 456 1.77 3.72 15.90
N ASP A 457 1.94 2.52 15.34
CA ASP A 457 0.85 1.55 15.17
C ASP A 457 0.55 0.70 16.41
N GLY A 458 1.28 0.94 17.51
CA GLY A 458 1.11 0.23 18.77
C GLY A 458 1.74 -1.17 18.78
N SER A 459 2.64 -1.46 17.84
CA SER A 459 3.47 -2.66 17.85
C SER A 459 4.87 -2.40 18.39
N LYS A 460 5.53 -3.45 18.85
CA LYS A 460 6.96 -3.49 19.16
C LYS A 460 7.66 -4.30 18.07
N VAL A 461 8.68 -3.73 17.47
CA VAL A 461 9.55 -4.40 16.50
C VAL A 461 10.86 -4.77 17.20
N THR A 462 11.20 -6.06 17.21
CA THR A 462 12.53 -6.53 17.59
C THR A 462 13.36 -6.69 16.33
N TYR A 463 14.55 -6.11 16.34
CA TYR A 463 15.44 -6.12 15.18
C TYR A 463 16.90 -6.30 15.59
N TYR A 464 17.71 -6.68 14.61
CA TYR A 464 19.14 -6.92 14.78
C TYR A 464 19.89 -6.29 13.60
N TRP A 465 21.17 -6.01 13.80
CA TRP A 465 22.05 -5.57 12.71
C TRP A 465 22.74 -6.78 12.10
N TYR A 466 22.59 -6.94 10.79
CA TYR A 466 23.27 -7.97 10.03
C TYR A 466 24.35 -7.32 9.18
N ARG A 467 25.48 -8.00 9.03
CA ARG A 467 26.35 -7.75 7.88
C ARG A 467 25.51 -7.97 6.63
N PHE A 468 25.57 -7.05 5.67
CA PHE A 468 24.63 -7.02 4.56
C PHE A 468 24.61 -8.36 3.80
N ALA A 469 25.76 -8.95 3.53
CA ALA A 469 25.88 -10.23 2.81
C ALA A 469 25.38 -11.46 3.58
N ASP A 470 25.15 -11.32 4.89
CA ASP A 470 24.72 -12.39 5.79
C ASP A 470 23.25 -12.23 6.22
N GLN A 471 22.54 -11.24 5.66
CA GLN A 471 21.10 -11.12 5.89
C GLN A 471 20.36 -12.30 5.22
N PRO A 472 19.22 -12.74 5.79
CA PRO A 472 18.53 -13.95 5.33
C PRO A 472 18.11 -13.92 3.85
N ALA A 473 17.71 -12.76 3.34
CA ALA A 473 17.34 -12.61 1.93
C ALA A 473 18.52 -12.93 0.99
N ILE A 474 19.73 -12.47 1.32
CA ILE A 474 20.94 -12.68 0.51
C ILE A 474 21.44 -14.11 0.62
N LEU A 475 21.36 -14.71 1.81
CA LEU A 475 21.69 -16.14 2.01
C LEU A 475 20.78 -17.09 1.21
N ASN A 476 19.58 -16.62 0.81
CA ASN A 476 18.61 -17.39 0.03
C ASN A 476 18.48 -16.87 -1.43
N ALA A 477 19.44 -16.08 -1.91
CA ALA A 477 19.39 -15.44 -3.24
C ALA A 477 20.20 -16.15 -4.33
N ASP A 478 20.54 -17.44 -4.14
CA ASP A 478 21.34 -18.22 -5.10
C ASP A 478 22.69 -17.56 -5.43
N LEU A 479 23.37 -17.01 -4.41
CA LEU A 479 24.69 -16.41 -4.55
C LEU A 479 25.75 -17.33 -3.93
N THR A 480 26.88 -17.48 -4.62
CA THR A 480 28.10 -18.07 -4.08
C THR A 480 28.74 -17.15 -3.05
N ASP A 481 29.64 -17.69 -2.23
CA ASP A 481 30.36 -16.88 -1.24
C ASP A 481 31.11 -15.70 -1.88
N VAL A 482 31.75 -15.91 -3.03
CA VAL A 482 32.45 -14.84 -3.76
C VAL A 482 31.49 -13.75 -4.22
N GLU A 483 30.34 -14.12 -4.79
CA GLU A 483 29.31 -13.16 -5.23
C GLU A 483 28.73 -12.38 -4.05
N ARG A 484 28.53 -13.01 -2.89
CA ARG A 484 28.07 -12.34 -1.66
C ARG A 484 29.10 -11.33 -1.16
N GLU A 485 30.38 -11.66 -1.18
CA GLU A 485 31.47 -10.76 -0.80
C GLU A 485 31.60 -9.56 -1.75
N ASP A 486 31.40 -9.76 -3.05
CA ASP A 486 31.40 -8.65 -4.01
C ASP A 486 30.18 -7.74 -3.86
N LEU A 487 29.02 -8.32 -3.56
CA LEU A 487 27.82 -7.57 -3.21
C LEU A 487 28.02 -6.75 -1.93
N GLN A 488 28.66 -7.33 -0.90
CA GLN A 488 29.03 -6.60 0.33
C GLN A 488 29.86 -5.35 0.01
N LYS A 489 30.90 -5.48 -0.84
CA LYS A 489 31.76 -4.34 -1.23
C LYS A 489 30.97 -3.25 -1.95
N ARG A 490 30.05 -3.62 -2.85
CA ARG A 490 29.17 -2.67 -3.55
C ARG A 490 28.26 -1.93 -2.56
N VAL A 491 27.69 -2.64 -1.60
CA VAL A 491 26.82 -2.04 -0.58
C VAL A 491 27.60 -1.10 0.34
N GLU A 492 28.81 -1.46 0.74
CA GLU A 492 29.65 -0.56 1.52
C GLU A 492 29.99 0.73 0.75
N LYS A 493 30.25 0.64 -0.56
CA LYS A 493 30.41 1.82 -1.42
C LYS A 493 29.15 2.69 -1.37
N LEU A 494 27.97 2.09 -1.49
CA LEU A 494 26.69 2.81 -1.39
C LEU A 494 26.53 3.47 -0.02
N HIS A 495 26.66 2.75 1.09
CA HIS A 495 26.43 3.29 2.43
C HIS A 495 27.35 4.48 2.75
N ARG A 496 28.61 4.43 2.31
CA ARG A 496 29.58 5.52 2.51
C ARG A 496 29.26 6.77 1.69
N ASN A 497 28.63 6.62 0.52
CA ASN A 497 28.46 7.72 -0.43
C ASN A 497 27.01 8.21 -0.55
N TRP A 498 26.01 7.38 -0.26
CA TRP A 498 24.60 7.65 -0.49
C TRP A 498 23.87 7.75 0.85
N THR A 499 24.09 8.85 1.57
CA THR A 499 23.45 9.12 2.87
C THR A 499 22.00 9.59 2.74
N LYS A 500 21.20 9.39 3.80
CA LYS A 500 19.77 9.74 3.86
C LYS A 500 19.43 11.23 3.66
N ASP A 501 20.44 12.11 3.76
CA ASP A 501 20.29 13.58 3.68
C ASP A 501 20.60 14.13 2.27
N LYS A 502 20.92 13.26 1.31
CA LYS A 502 21.14 13.63 -0.10
C LYS A 502 19.83 13.62 -0.89
N GLN A 503 19.89 14.16 -2.11
CA GLN A 503 18.79 14.16 -3.06
C GLN A 503 18.95 13.01 -4.07
N TYR A 504 17.89 12.23 -4.24
CA TYR A 504 17.84 11.08 -5.16
C TYR A 504 16.74 11.26 -6.19
N LEU A 505 15.49 11.01 -5.80
CA LEU A 505 14.31 11.31 -6.61
C LEU A 505 14.20 12.83 -6.82
N PRO A 506 13.69 13.29 -7.98
CA PRO A 506 13.40 14.70 -8.18
C PRO A 506 12.33 15.15 -7.21
N GLU A 507 12.54 16.27 -6.51
CA GLU A 507 11.59 16.81 -5.52
C GLU A 507 10.23 17.11 -6.15
N PRO A 508 9.12 17.07 -5.39
CA PRO A 508 7.84 17.57 -5.89
C PRO A 508 7.92 19.09 -6.10
N ASP A 509 7.07 19.62 -6.98
CA ASP A 509 7.04 21.07 -7.25
C ASP A 509 6.32 21.87 -6.15
N PHE A 510 5.50 21.19 -5.35
CA PHE A 510 4.73 21.78 -4.26
C PHE A 510 4.33 20.72 -3.23
N GLY A 511 3.70 21.18 -2.16
CA GLY A 511 3.18 20.33 -1.10
C GLY A 511 4.27 19.94 -0.09
N GLU A 512 3.82 19.54 1.08
CA GLU A 512 4.70 19.00 2.12
C GLU A 512 4.90 17.52 1.91
N LEU A 513 6.12 17.02 2.17
CA LEU A 513 6.38 15.59 2.15
C LEU A 513 5.82 14.93 3.42
N ALA A 514 5.24 13.74 3.26
CA ALA A 514 4.87 12.89 4.37
C ALA A 514 6.14 12.36 5.04
N ASP A 515 6.13 12.29 6.37
CA ASP A 515 7.20 11.65 7.14
C ASP A 515 6.98 10.14 7.21
N MET A 516 8.06 9.37 7.12
CA MET A 516 8.07 8.02 7.67
C MET A 516 7.92 8.10 9.20
N ASP A 517 7.37 7.06 9.82
CA ASP A 517 7.33 6.98 11.28
C ASP A 517 8.75 7.15 11.86
N PRO A 518 9.02 8.17 12.70
CA PRO A 518 10.36 8.45 13.21
C PRO A 518 10.98 7.28 13.97
N ALA A 519 10.17 6.38 14.55
CA ALA A 519 10.66 5.18 15.21
C ALA A 519 11.35 4.19 14.26
N LEU A 520 11.20 4.37 12.94
CA LEU A 520 11.79 3.54 11.90
C LEU A 520 13.04 4.18 11.25
N ILE A 521 13.40 5.40 11.65
CA ILE A 521 14.64 6.07 11.23
C ILE A 521 15.77 5.63 12.16
N MET A 522 16.76 4.92 11.61
CA MET A 522 17.82 4.28 12.38
C MET A 522 19.10 5.11 12.37
N THR A 523 19.79 5.09 13.51
CA THR A 523 21.21 5.44 13.60
C THR A 523 22.01 4.13 13.67
N PRO A 524 22.89 3.86 12.70
CA PRO A 524 23.76 2.69 12.77
C PRO A 524 24.64 2.70 14.03
N PRO A 525 24.84 1.54 14.69
CA PRO A 525 25.84 1.40 15.74
C PRO A 525 27.23 1.80 15.24
N ILE A 526 28.08 2.23 16.17
CA ILE A 526 29.47 2.59 15.87
C ILE A 526 30.17 1.40 15.20
N GLY A 527 30.80 1.65 14.04
CA GLY A 527 31.48 0.62 13.25
C GLY A 527 30.57 -0.18 12.31
N MET A 528 29.26 0.12 12.30
CA MET A 528 28.26 -0.51 11.43
C MET A 528 27.63 0.48 10.43
N GLU A 529 28.22 1.66 10.24
CA GLU A 529 27.71 2.71 9.36
C GLU A 529 27.72 2.30 7.88
N ALA A 530 28.61 1.38 7.50
CA ALA A 530 28.71 0.87 6.14
C ALA A 530 28.75 -0.66 6.11
N GLY A 531 27.97 -1.25 5.20
CA GLY A 531 27.95 -2.70 5.01
C GLY A 531 27.10 -3.49 6.00
N TYR A 532 26.31 -2.83 6.84
CA TYR A 532 25.39 -3.46 7.78
C TYR A 532 23.98 -2.89 7.61
N VAL A 533 22.97 -3.68 7.91
CA VAL A 533 21.55 -3.28 7.77
C VAL A 533 20.72 -3.76 8.97
N PRO A 534 19.71 -2.99 9.39
CA PRO A 534 18.77 -3.41 10.43
C PRO A 534 17.71 -4.36 9.83
N ILE A 535 17.55 -5.55 10.41
CA ILE A 535 16.57 -6.55 9.99
C ILE A 535 15.61 -6.83 11.14
N ALA A 536 14.31 -6.64 10.90
CA ALA A 536 13.27 -7.02 11.84
C ALA A 536 13.11 -8.55 11.90
N THR A 537 13.14 -9.11 13.11
CA THR A 537 13.00 -10.56 13.35
C THR A 537 11.69 -10.90 14.06
N LYS A 538 11.08 -9.92 14.71
CA LYS A 538 9.76 -10.06 15.36
C LYS A 538 8.99 -8.75 15.37
N GLN A 539 7.68 -8.82 15.16
CA GLN A 539 6.75 -7.71 15.38
C GLN A 539 5.53 -8.22 16.16
N GLU A 540 5.21 -7.58 17.28
CA GLU A 540 4.13 -8.00 18.17
C GLU A 540 3.35 -6.82 18.73
N SER A 541 2.12 -7.05 19.18
CA SER A 541 1.35 -5.99 19.84
C SER A 541 1.97 -5.66 21.20
N ILE A 542 1.95 -4.38 21.58
CA ILE A 542 2.33 -3.94 22.93
C ILE A 542 1.18 -4.21 23.94
N LYS A 543 -0.05 -4.38 23.43
CA LYS A 543 -1.26 -4.56 24.24
C LYS A 543 -1.55 -6.02 24.56
#